data_AF-A0A4P9K4T1-F1
#
_entry.id   AF-A0A4P9K4T1-F1
#
_cell.length_a   1.000
_cell.length_b   1.000
_cell.length_c   1.000
_cell.angle_alpha   90.00
_cell.angle_beta   90.00
_cell.angle_gamma   90.00
#
_symmetry.space_group_name_H-M   'P 1'
#
loop_
_entity.id
_entity.type
_entity.pdbx_description
1 polymer ?
#
loop_
_entity_poly.entity_id
_entity_poly.type
_entity_poly.pdbx_seq_one_letter_code
_entity_poly.pdbx_strand_id
1 'polypeptide(L)'
;MAANTHQTKFTTPFCFGLLISAILISGNTLAFEEKLIENPAHKPLKNTWVVNYEGDDFSEKLDTAKVLFIPADFSQEAAFFLRCNPFFTNFSIQYTEQQKNLMEDGELPNASSKYAKHGYIYDSKQTLKVKSESSSESYRLSIGGQTNHLSKLFKTELKQSEGLLGMSGFFSFTFEEMPSFRQATTNDEARDFFEQLNEAIANQENLDITLISDNGHKRQFNLDTQRMLKAVPQNVMEFCLTKRKIK
;
A
#
# COMPACT_ATOMS: atom_id res chain seq x y z
N MET A 1 -55.07 13.62 83.66
CA MET A 1 -55.63 14.70 82.80
C MET A 1 -54.54 15.04 81.81
N ALA A 2 -54.62 14.45 80.62
CA ALA A 2 -55.22 15.04 79.41
C ALA A 2 -54.21 16.01 78.77
N ALA A 3 -53.41 15.66 77.76
CA ALA A 3 -53.66 15.07 76.43
C ALA A 3 -53.38 16.13 75.35
N ASN A 4 -52.56 15.73 74.37
CA ASN A 4 -52.67 16.00 72.92
C ASN A 4 -52.53 17.49 72.47
N THR A 5 -51.98 17.86 71.30
CA THR A 5 -51.79 17.17 70.02
C THR A 5 -51.03 18.07 69.02
N HIS A 6 -50.41 17.43 68.00
CA HIS A 6 -50.28 17.85 66.58
C HIS A 6 -49.31 19.02 66.21
N GLN A 7 -48.64 19.09 65.05
CA GLN A 7 -48.45 18.23 63.86
C GLN A 7 -47.26 18.75 63.01
N THR A 8 -46.54 17.81 62.39
CA THR A 8 -45.86 17.80 61.06
C THR A 8 -45.43 19.08 60.31
N LYS A 9 -44.20 19.07 59.75
CA LYS A 9 -43.94 19.01 58.27
C LYS A 9 -42.44 18.92 57.90
N PHE A 10 -42.24 18.30 56.73
CA PHE A 10 -41.03 17.89 56.00
C PHE A 10 -40.06 19.00 55.56
N THR A 11 -38.76 18.66 55.42
CA THR A 11 -37.92 18.90 54.21
C THR A 11 -36.56 18.13 54.28
N THR A 12 -36.30 17.24 53.32
CA THR A 12 -34.98 16.73 52.87
C THR A 12 -34.07 17.87 52.37
N PRO A 13 -32.72 17.79 52.20
CA PRO A 13 -31.88 16.67 51.68
C PRO A 13 -30.54 16.49 52.45
N PHE A 14 -29.66 15.50 52.23
CA PHE A 14 -28.68 15.41 51.14
C PHE A 14 -27.96 14.06 51.25
N CYS A 15 -28.06 13.24 50.20
CA CYS A 15 -27.28 12.03 50.03
C CYS A 15 -25.81 12.41 49.75
N PHE A 16 -24.88 12.06 50.64
CA PHE A 16 -23.48 11.89 50.24
C PHE A 16 -23.33 10.48 49.66
N GLY A 17 -23.78 10.33 48.41
CA GLY A 17 -23.47 9.18 47.58
C GLY A 17 -22.00 9.27 47.20
N LEU A 18 -21.21 8.35 47.75
CA LEU A 18 -19.82 8.12 47.34
C LEU A 18 -19.88 7.47 45.96
N LEU A 19 -19.93 8.30 44.91
CA LEU A 19 -19.82 7.88 43.53
C LEU A 19 -18.38 7.41 43.33
N ILE A 20 -18.15 6.11 43.49
CA ILE A 20 -16.94 5.45 42.96
C ILE A 20 -17.07 5.57 41.44
N SER A 21 -16.49 6.65 40.93
CA SER A 21 -16.24 6.82 39.51
C SER A 21 -15.23 5.73 39.14
N ALA A 22 -15.76 4.59 38.70
CA ALA A 22 -15.00 3.67 37.86
C ALA A 22 -14.72 4.44 36.57
N ILE A 23 -13.66 5.24 36.60
CA ILE A 23 -12.97 5.69 35.41
C ILE A 23 -12.48 4.39 34.78
N LEU A 24 -13.30 3.86 33.87
CA LEU A 24 -12.84 3.04 32.77
C LEU A 24 -11.82 3.90 32.04
N ILE A 25 -10.59 3.85 32.51
CA ILE A 25 -9.44 4.21 31.70
C ILE A 25 -9.49 3.17 30.60
N SER A 26 -10.10 3.53 29.48
CA SER A 26 -9.87 2.91 28.19
C SER A 26 -8.37 3.02 27.97
N GLY A 27 -7.64 2.02 28.46
CA GLY A 27 -6.22 1.86 28.21
C GLY A 27 -6.08 1.91 26.70
N ASN A 28 -5.27 2.85 26.23
CA ASN A 28 -4.81 2.84 24.85
C ASN A 28 -4.29 1.42 24.60
N THR A 29 -4.91 0.74 23.65
CA THR A 29 -4.46 -0.58 23.19
C THR A 29 -3.00 -0.43 22.80
N LEU A 30 -2.15 -1.27 23.42
CA LEU A 30 -0.77 -1.43 22.99
C LEU A 30 -0.86 -2.06 21.60
N ALA A 31 -0.29 -1.38 20.61
CA ALA A 31 -0.18 -1.88 19.25
C ALA A 31 1.23 -2.47 19.10
N PHE A 32 1.34 -3.69 18.59
CA PHE A 32 2.65 -4.22 18.21
C PHE A 32 3.08 -3.62 16.87
N GLU A 33 4.37 -3.37 16.73
CA GLU A 33 5.02 -2.99 15.47
C GLU A 33 6.14 -3.99 15.20
N GLU A 34 6.07 -4.68 14.07
CA GLU A 34 7.08 -5.62 13.64
C GLU A 34 7.76 -5.19 12.34
N LYS A 35 9.07 -5.48 12.27
CA LYS A 35 9.90 -5.19 11.10
C LYS A 35 10.79 -6.37 10.76
N LEU A 36 10.67 -6.84 9.53
CA LEU A 36 11.47 -7.93 8.98
C LEU A 36 12.26 -7.43 7.78
N ILE A 37 13.50 -7.89 7.67
CA ILE A 37 14.39 -7.61 6.54
C ILE A 37 15.00 -8.94 6.13
N GLU A 38 14.79 -9.34 4.88
CA GLU A 38 15.26 -10.63 4.33
C GLU A 38 16.78 -10.80 4.48
N ASN A 39 17.57 -9.74 4.19
CA ASN A 39 19.03 -9.75 4.28
C ASN A 39 19.55 -8.46 4.96
N PRO A 40 19.58 -8.39 6.30
CA PRO A 40 19.81 -7.13 7.03
C PRO A 40 21.26 -6.61 7.03
N ALA A 41 22.22 -7.41 6.52
CA ALA A 41 23.65 -7.16 6.69
C ALA A 41 24.21 -5.97 5.87
N HIS A 42 23.51 -5.52 4.83
CA HIS A 42 24.02 -4.50 3.90
C HIS A 42 23.26 -3.18 4.03
N LYS A 43 23.99 -2.09 4.28
CA LYS A 43 23.47 -0.72 4.21
C LYS A 43 24.23 0.06 3.13
N PRO A 44 23.51 0.79 2.25
CA PRO A 44 22.06 0.83 2.13
C PRO A 44 21.48 -0.52 1.66
N LEU A 45 20.23 -0.76 2.05
CA LEU A 45 19.50 -1.98 1.69
C LEU A 45 19.35 -2.06 0.17
N LYS A 46 19.65 -3.21 -0.40
CA LYS A 46 19.59 -3.50 -1.84
C LYS A 46 19.24 -4.96 -2.04
N ASN A 47 18.53 -5.24 -3.14
CA ASN A 47 18.06 -6.57 -3.49
C ASN A 47 17.47 -7.32 -2.29
N THR A 48 16.48 -6.74 -1.62
CA THR A 48 15.94 -7.27 -0.37
C THR A 48 14.47 -6.91 -0.19
N TRP A 49 13.72 -7.82 0.42
CA TRP A 49 12.42 -7.49 0.99
C TRP A 49 12.56 -6.82 2.36
N VAL A 50 11.70 -5.83 2.61
CA VAL A 50 11.49 -5.14 3.88
C VAL A 50 10.01 -5.17 4.17
N VAL A 51 9.63 -5.77 5.30
CA VAL A 51 8.24 -5.89 5.72
C VAL A 51 8.08 -5.13 7.03
N ASN A 52 7.09 -4.24 7.10
CA ASN A 52 6.70 -3.59 8.36
C ASN A 52 5.19 -3.79 8.52
N TYR A 53 4.74 -4.22 9.69
CA TYR A 53 3.31 -4.39 9.95
C TYR A 53 3.01 -4.09 11.41
N GLU A 54 1.78 -3.65 11.64
CA GLU A 54 1.26 -3.31 12.96
C GLU A 54 -0.12 -3.92 13.15
N GLY A 55 -0.46 -4.18 14.39
CA GLY A 55 -1.77 -4.74 14.74
C GLY A 55 -2.12 -4.51 16.19
N ASP A 56 -3.32 -4.96 16.53
CA ASP A 56 -3.85 -4.91 17.88
C ASP A 56 -3.42 -6.15 18.67
N ASP A 57 -2.74 -5.92 19.80
CA ASP A 57 -2.23 -6.96 20.71
C ASP A 57 -3.32 -7.89 21.25
N PHE A 58 -4.60 -7.50 21.20
CA PHE A 58 -5.71 -8.30 21.71
C PHE A 58 -6.48 -9.09 20.65
N SER A 59 -6.45 -8.65 19.39
CA SER A 59 -7.24 -9.27 18.32
C SER A 59 -6.41 -10.07 17.31
N GLU A 60 -5.07 -10.03 17.40
CA GLU A 60 -4.13 -10.61 16.44
C GLU A 60 -4.38 -10.14 14.99
N LYS A 61 -5.21 -9.11 14.82
CA LYS A 61 -5.57 -8.56 13.51
C LYS A 61 -4.56 -7.49 13.14
N LEU A 62 -4.05 -7.62 11.91
CA LEU A 62 -3.22 -6.58 11.30
C LEU A 62 -4.09 -5.36 10.98
N ASP A 63 -3.61 -4.20 11.39
CA ASP A 63 -4.21 -2.90 11.07
C ASP A 63 -3.55 -2.32 9.83
N THR A 64 -2.23 -2.38 9.72
CA THR A 64 -1.52 -2.02 8.50
C THR A 64 -0.35 -2.93 8.20
N ALA A 65 0.00 -3.04 6.92
CA ALA A 65 1.22 -3.67 6.49
C ALA A 65 1.83 -2.96 5.29
N LYS A 66 3.16 -2.98 5.23
CA LYS A 66 4.00 -2.43 4.18
C LYS A 66 4.99 -3.49 3.76
N VAL A 67 4.83 -4.02 2.55
CA VAL A 67 5.73 -5.02 1.97
C VAL A 67 6.50 -4.36 0.84
N LEU A 68 7.82 -4.31 0.94
CA LEU A 68 8.65 -3.55 0.02
C LEU A 68 9.82 -4.38 -0.50
N PHE A 69 9.89 -4.55 -1.81
CA PHE A 69 11.12 -4.99 -2.47
C PHE A 69 11.98 -3.79 -2.85
N ILE A 70 13.23 -3.79 -2.43
CA ILE A 70 14.23 -2.79 -2.81
C ILE A 70 15.18 -3.46 -3.81
N PRO A 71 15.24 -3.03 -5.09
CA PRO A 71 16.13 -3.61 -6.08
C PRO A 71 17.60 -3.27 -5.82
N ALA A 72 18.52 -3.97 -6.47
CA ALA A 72 19.94 -3.60 -6.46
C ALA A 72 20.19 -2.31 -7.28
N ASP A 73 19.51 -2.20 -8.42
CA ASP A 73 19.66 -1.13 -9.39
C ASP A 73 18.30 -0.70 -9.95
N PHE A 74 17.84 0.49 -9.57
CA PHE A 74 16.57 1.06 -10.04
C PHE A 74 16.56 1.43 -11.53
N SER A 75 17.71 1.41 -12.21
CA SER A 75 17.80 1.60 -13.67
C SER A 75 17.51 0.33 -14.45
N GLN A 76 17.59 -0.84 -13.81
CA GLN A 76 17.36 -2.14 -14.46
C GLN A 76 16.13 -2.85 -13.88
N GLU A 77 15.88 -2.68 -12.58
CA GLU A 77 14.83 -3.38 -11.85
C GLU A 77 13.82 -2.38 -11.26
N ALA A 78 12.62 -2.88 -10.93
CA ALA A 78 11.61 -2.13 -10.21
C ALA A 78 11.60 -2.49 -8.72
N ALA A 79 11.31 -1.50 -7.89
CA ALA A 79 10.78 -1.73 -6.56
C ALA A 79 9.29 -2.07 -6.65
N PHE A 80 8.90 -3.08 -5.89
CA PHE A 80 7.50 -3.47 -5.70
C PHE A 80 7.08 -3.09 -4.29
N PHE A 81 5.95 -2.42 -4.16
CA PHE A 81 5.47 -1.94 -2.87
C PHE A 81 3.99 -2.25 -2.68
N LEU A 82 3.67 -2.99 -1.63
CA LEU A 82 2.32 -3.16 -1.13
C LEU A 82 2.11 -2.27 0.09
N ARG A 83 1.08 -1.43 0.05
CA ARG A 83 0.54 -0.73 1.21
C ARG A 83 -0.85 -1.27 1.53
N CYS A 84 -0.93 -2.07 2.57
CA CYS A 84 -2.11 -2.84 2.94
C CYS A 84 -2.80 -2.19 4.15
N ASN A 85 -4.12 -2.06 4.07
CA ASN A 85 -4.99 -1.57 5.13
C ASN A 85 -6.22 -2.51 5.21
N PRO A 86 -7.09 -2.37 6.22
CA PRO A 86 -8.20 -3.30 6.40
C PRO A 86 -9.22 -3.28 5.27
N PHE A 87 -9.24 -2.25 4.42
CA PHE A 87 -10.25 -2.12 3.34
C PHE A 87 -9.66 -1.99 1.94
N PHE A 88 -8.35 -1.76 1.83
CA PHE A 88 -7.70 -1.63 0.53
C PHE A 88 -6.21 -1.95 0.58
N THR A 89 -5.68 -2.40 -0.54
CA THR A 89 -4.25 -2.58 -0.79
C THR A 89 -3.85 -1.80 -2.03
N ASN A 90 -2.78 -1.00 -1.94
CA ASN A 90 -2.14 -0.43 -3.12
C ASN A 90 -0.91 -1.27 -3.48
N PHE A 91 -0.87 -1.78 -4.71
CA PHE A 91 0.32 -2.37 -5.31
C PHE A 91 0.98 -1.33 -6.21
N SER A 92 2.24 -0.99 -5.96
CA SER A 92 2.98 0.01 -6.73
C SER A 92 4.23 -0.58 -7.34
N ILE A 93 4.52 -0.14 -8.57
CA ILE A 93 5.75 -0.43 -9.31
C ILE A 93 6.52 0.89 -9.41
N GLN A 94 7.75 0.91 -8.91
CA GLN A 94 8.59 2.11 -8.90
C GLN A 94 9.96 1.83 -9.50
N TYR A 95 10.41 2.68 -10.42
CA TYR A 95 11.66 2.49 -11.17
C TYR A 95 12.23 3.84 -11.59
N THR A 96 13.42 3.86 -12.19
CA THR A 96 13.96 5.08 -12.81
C THR A 96 13.95 5.03 -14.32
N GLU A 97 13.68 6.17 -14.96
CA GLU A 97 13.63 6.30 -16.42
C GLU A 97 14.34 7.56 -16.90
N GLN A 98 14.97 7.47 -18.07
CA GLN A 98 15.52 8.63 -18.76
C GLN A 98 14.40 9.36 -19.50
N GLN A 99 14.29 10.67 -19.29
CA GLN A 99 13.27 11.52 -19.90
C GLN A 99 13.14 11.32 -21.41
N LYS A 100 14.28 11.23 -22.11
CA LYS A 100 14.34 10.99 -23.57
C LYS A 100 13.60 9.74 -24.03
N ASN A 101 13.51 8.71 -23.17
CA ASN A 101 12.83 7.46 -23.49
C ASN A 101 11.30 7.61 -23.41
N LEU A 102 10.81 8.67 -22.76
CA LEU A 102 9.39 8.96 -22.59
C LEU A 102 8.91 10.12 -23.47
N MET A 103 9.81 10.83 -24.15
CA MET A 103 9.44 11.98 -24.97
C MET A 103 8.69 11.56 -26.24
N GLU A 104 7.68 12.35 -26.58
CA GLU A 104 6.93 12.36 -27.84
C GLU A 104 7.16 13.72 -28.50
N ASP A 105 7.68 13.74 -29.74
CA ASP A 105 7.97 14.98 -30.48
C ASP A 105 8.84 16.01 -29.72
N GLY A 106 9.71 15.53 -28.82
CA GLY A 106 10.60 16.36 -28.00
C GLY A 106 10.00 16.87 -26.70
N GLU A 107 8.73 16.57 -26.42
CA GLU A 107 8.03 16.94 -25.19
C GLU A 107 7.67 15.71 -24.35
N LEU A 108 7.50 15.90 -23.04
CA LEU A 108 7.04 14.83 -22.15
C LEU A 108 5.51 14.72 -22.19
N PRO A 109 4.94 13.51 -22.28
CA PRO A 109 3.50 13.33 -22.22
C PRO A 109 2.98 13.81 -20.87
N ASN A 110 1.90 14.61 -20.90
CA ASN A 110 1.25 15.04 -19.67
C ASN A 110 -0.26 15.10 -19.85
N ALA A 111 -0.92 14.02 -19.44
CA ALA A 111 -2.36 13.93 -19.46
C ALA A 111 -3.03 14.81 -18.37
N SER A 112 -2.25 15.54 -17.55
CA SER A 112 -2.81 16.49 -16.58
C SER A 112 -1.99 17.77 -16.45
N SER A 113 -2.52 18.87 -16.99
CA SER A 113 -1.93 20.21 -16.90
C SER A 113 -1.66 20.70 -15.47
N LYS A 114 -2.36 20.15 -14.47
CA LYS A 114 -2.13 20.45 -13.04
C LYS A 114 -0.82 19.83 -12.54
N TYR A 115 -0.47 18.62 -12.98
CA TYR A 115 0.77 17.94 -12.59
C TYR A 115 1.97 18.50 -13.36
N ALA A 116 1.80 18.83 -14.64
CA ALA A 116 2.84 19.47 -15.47
C ALA A 116 3.49 20.69 -14.81
N LYS A 117 2.68 21.56 -14.17
CA LYS A 117 3.13 22.81 -13.52
C LYS A 117 4.13 22.60 -12.38
N HIS A 118 4.23 21.40 -11.83
CA HIS A 118 5.11 21.09 -10.70
C HIS A 118 6.30 20.21 -11.10
N GLY A 119 6.58 20.05 -12.40
CA GLY A 119 7.66 19.18 -12.89
C GLY A 119 7.34 17.69 -12.78
N TYR A 120 6.04 17.35 -12.75
CA TYR A 120 5.56 15.97 -12.78
C TYR A 120 5.13 15.61 -14.19
N ILE A 121 5.53 14.43 -14.61
CA ILE A 121 4.99 13.72 -15.77
C ILE A 121 3.81 12.91 -15.29
N TYR A 122 2.75 12.90 -16.08
CA TYR A 122 1.63 12.00 -15.87
C TYR A 122 1.25 11.39 -17.20
N ASP A 123 1.70 10.15 -17.40
CA ASP A 123 1.49 9.38 -18.61
C ASP A 123 0.38 8.36 -18.34
N SER A 124 -0.81 8.64 -18.89
CA SER A 124 -1.97 7.77 -18.74
C SER A 124 -2.10 6.73 -19.86
N LYS A 125 -1.09 6.60 -20.73
CA LYS A 125 -1.18 5.82 -21.96
C LYS A 125 -0.27 4.60 -21.99
N GLN A 126 0.60 4.44 -20.98
CA GLN A 126 1.48 3.28 -20.92
C GLN A 126 0.70 1.98 -20.85
N THR A 127 1.16 1.02 -21.65
CA THR A 127 0.64 -0.35 -21.63
C THR A 127 1.51 -1.18 -20.70
N LEU A 128 0.89 -1.77 -19.68
CA LEU A 128 1.49 -2.76 -18.81
C LEU A 128 1.10 -4.14 -19.29
N LYS A 129 2.05 -4.89 -19.85
CA LYS A 129 1.86 -6.32 -20.12
C LYS A 129 2.34 -7.12 -18.93
N VAL A 130 1.53 -8.08 -18.48
CA VAL A 130 1.87 -8.94 -17.36
C VAL A 130 1.70 -10.38 -17.81
N LYS A 131 2.76 -11.16 -17.64
CA LYS A 131 2.81 -12.56 -18.06
C LYS A 131 3.23 -13.44 -16.89
N SER A 132 2.47 -14.52 -16.67
CA SER A 132 2.83 -15.67 -15.84
C SER A 132 3.10 -16.88 -16.75
N GLU A 133 3.30 -18.08 -16.16
CA GLU A 133 3.37 -19.29 -16.98
C GLU A 133 2.00 -19.63 -17.57
N SER A 134 0.93 -19.38 -16.81
CA SER A 134 -0.46 -19.70 -17.18
C SER A 134 -1.18 -18.62 -18.00
N SER A 135 -0.75 -17.36 -17.94
CA SER A 135 -1.53 -16.23 -18.48
C SER A 135 -0.67 -15.09 -19.04
N SER A 136 -1.26 -14.27 -19.91
CA SER A 136 -0.62 -13.07 -20.43
C SER A 136 -1.68 -12.02 -20.73
N GLU A 137 -1.68 -10.94 -19.96
CA GLU A 137 -2.66 -9.86 -20.06
C GLU A 137 -2.01 -8.51 -20.31
N SER A 138 -2.81 -7.54 -20.74
CA SER A 138 -2.36 -6.16 -21.00
C SER A 138 -3.32 -5.15 -20.40
N TYR A 139 -2.80 -4.23 -19.62
CA TYR A 139 -3.55 -3.21 -18.89
C TYR A 139 -3.09 -1.81 -19.30
N ARG A 140 -3.98 -0.83 -19.17
CA ARG A 140 -3.55 0.58 -19.17
C ARG A 140 -3.15 0.97 -17.75
N LEU A 141 -1.93 1.48 -17.60
CA LEU A 141 -1.44 1.95 -16.31
C LEU A 141 -1.08 3.42 -16.41
N SER A 142 -1.65 4.23 -15.53
CA SER A 142 -1.19 5.60 -15.36
C SER A 142 0.10 5.64 -14.55
N ILE A 143 1.13 6.30 -15.11
CA ILE A 143 2.45 6.40 -14.51
C ILE A 143 2.79 7.87 -14.27
N GLY A 144 3.15 8.19 -13.03
CA GLY A 144 3.70 9.47 -12.64
C GLY A 144 5.23 9.45 -12.67
N GLY A 145 5.86 10.54 -13.09
CA GLY A 145 7.31 10.68 -13.13
C GLY A 145 7.80 12.01 -12.59
N GLN A 146 8.93 12.04 -11.86
CA GLN A 146 9.58 13.30 -11.47
C GLN A 146 11.06 13.10 -11.12
N THR A 147 11.87 14.14 -11.27
CA THR A 147 13.35 14.06 -11.13
C THR A 147 13.84 13.68 -9.72
N ASN A 148 13.04 13.93 -8.67
CA ASN A 148 13.44 13.79 -7.26
C ASN A 148 12.61 12.82 -6.40
N HIS A 149 11.84 11.91 -7.01
CA HIS A 149 10.91 11.04 -6.26
C HIS A 149 11.09 9.58 -6.61
N LEU A 150 12.26 9.09 -6.26
CA LEU A 150 12.26 7.81 -5.57
C LEU A 150 11.69 8.14 -4.18
N SER A 151 10.55 7.55 -3.82
CA SER A 151 9.82 7.95 -2.61
C SER A 151 10.75 8.00 -1.38
N LYS A 152 10.43 8.77 -0.33
CA LYS A 152 11.24 8.82 0.91
C LYS A 152 11.51 7.44 1.53
N LEU A 153 10.76 6.41 1.11
CA LEU A 153 10.92 5.02 1.50
C LEU A 153 12.17 4.35 0.86
N PHE A 154 12.73 4.94 -0.21
CA PHE A 154 13.86 4.43 -0.97
C PHE A 154 15.05 5.38 -0.88
N LYS A 155 15.90 5.20 0.13
CA LYS A 155 17.24 5.80 0.08
C LYS A 155 18.08 4.97 -0.89
N THR A 156 18.31 5.49 -2.09
CA THR A 156 19.16 4.83 -3.09
C THR A 156 20.53 5.50 -3.14
N GLU A 157 21.55 4.76 -3.59
CA GLU A 157 22.88 5.35 -3.88
C GLU A 157 22.94 5.91 -5.30
N LEU A 158 21.83 5.86 -6.03
CA LEU A 158 21.76 6.30 -7.41
C LEU A 158 22.03 7.80 -7.45
N LYS A 159 23.14 8.18 -8.06
CA LYS A 159 23.41 9.60 -8.33
C LYS A 159 22.39 10.08 -9.34
N GLN A 160 21.59 11.07 -8.95
CA GLN A 160 20.67 11.71 -9.87
C GLN A 160 21.46 12.39 -10.98
N SER A 161 21.23 11.96 -12.22
CA SER A 161 21.73 12.62 -13.41
C SER A 161 20.64 13.51 -14.00
N GLU A 162 21.04 14.50 -14.80
CA GLU A 162 20.10 15.30 -15.58
C GLU A 162 19.20 14.40 -16.44
N GLY A 163 17.91 14.73 -16.52
CA GLY A 163 16.92 13.95 -17.27
C GLY A 163 16.52 12.61 -16.66
N LEU A 164 17.07 12.20 -15.51
CA LEU A 164 16.63 10.99 -14.82
C LEU A 164 15.38 11.26 -13.98
N LEU A 165 14.38 10.41 -14.12
CA LEU A 165 13.08 10.50 -13.47
C LEU A 165 12.85 9.28 -12.58
N GLY A 166 12.33 9.49 -11.38
CA GLY A 166 11.67 8.44 -10.60
C GLY A 166 10.24 8.28 -11.08
N MET A 167 9.91 7.08 -11.55
CA MET A 167 8.61 6.71 -12.12
C MET A 167 7.83 5.83 -11.13
N SER A 168 6.51 6.01 -11.08
CA SER A 168 5.62 5.21 -10.24
C SER A 168 4.27 4.99 -10.92
N GLY A 169 3.83 3.74 -10.97
CA GLY A 169 2.45 3.35 -11.30
C GLY A 169 1.86 2.50 -10.17
N PHE A 170 0.54 2.45 -10.05
CA PHE A 170 -0.11 1.64 -9.01
C PHE A 170 -1.47 1.08 -9.43
N PHE A 171 -1.81 -0.07 -8.84
CA PHE A 171 -3.17 -0.59 -8.76
C PHE A 171 -3.68 -0.46 -7.33
N SER A 172 -4.97 -0.18 -7.18
CA SER A 172 -5.64 -0.14 -5.88
C SER A 172 -6.73 -1.20 -5.84
N PHE A 173 -6.61 -2.14 -4.92
CA PHE A 173 -7.58 -3.20 -4.68
C PHE A 173 -8.46 -2.78 -3.50
N THR A 174 -9.75 -2.59 -3.74
CA THR A 174 -10.74 -2.37 -2.68
C THR A 174 -11.40 -3.69 -2.34
N PHE A 175 -11.51 -4.00 -1.06
CA PHE A 175 -12.01 -5.30 -0.60
C PHE A 175 -13.47 -5.24 -0.11
N GLU A 176 -14.12 -6.41 -0.05
CA GLU A 176 -15.52 -6.56 0.38
C GLU A 176 -15.78 -6.03 1.79
N GLU A 177 -14.77 -5.99 2.66
CA GLU A 177 -14.89 -5.43 4.02
C GLU A 177 -15.09 -3.90 4.02
N MET A 178 -14.86 -3.22 2.88
CA MET A 178 -15.08 -1.78 2.74
C MET A 178 -16.57 -1.45 3.03
N PRO A 179 -16.86 -0.58 4.02
CA PRO A 179 -18.23 -0.27 4.39
C PRO A 179 -19.08 0.19 3.20
N SER A 180 -20.33 -0.27 3.14
CA SER A 180 -21.23 -0.07 2.00
C SER A 180 -21.50 1.39 1.64
N PHE A 181 -21.41 2.31 2.61
CA PHE A 181 -21.55 3.74 2.40
C PHE A 181 -20.35 4.39 1.68
N ARG A 182 -19.23 3.68 1.53
CA ARG A 182 -18.10 4.11 0.68
C ARG A 182 -18.27 3.51 -0.72
N GLN A 183 -18.39 4.39 -1.71
CA GLN A 183 -18.56 4.03 -3.14
C GLN A 183 -17.25 3.60 -3.83
N ALA A 184 -16.20 3.25 -3.09
CA ALA A 184 -14.96 2.75 -3.68
C ALA A 184 -15.14 1.28 -4.11
N THR A 185 -14.74 0.96 -5.34
CA THR A 185 -14.70 -0.39 -5.91
C THR A 185 -13.39 -0.58 -6.67
N THR A 186 -12.99 -1.84 -6.86
CA THR A 186 -11.87 -2.16 -7.73
C THR A 186 -12.35 -2.05 -9.18
N ASN A 187 -11.62 -1.30 -10.03
CA ASN A 187 -11.94 -1.24 -11.46
C ASN A 187 -11.56 -2.56 -12.15
N ASP A 188 -12.07 -2.78 -13.37
CA ASP A 188 -11.89 -4.05 -14.07
C ASP A 188 -10.41 -4.39 -14.31
N GLU A 189 -9.60 -3.43 -14.77
CA GLU A 189 -8.15 -3.65 -14.98
C GLU A 189 -7.41 -4.04 -13.70
N ALA A 190 -7.74 -3.41 -12.56
CA ALA A 190 -7.15 -3.73 -11.27
C ALA A 190 -7.66 -5.06 -10.71
N ARG A 191 -8.90 -5.46 -11.06
CA ARG A 191 -9.48 -6.75 -10.69
C ARG A 191 -8.77 -7.88 -11.41
N ASP A 192 -8.64 -7.77 -12.73
CA ASP A 192 -7.94 -8.75 -13.55
C ASP A 192 -6.47 -8.88 -13.13
N PHE A 193 -5.79 -7.75 -12.88
CA PHE A 193 -4.42 -7.76 -12.36
C PHE A 193 -4.33 -8.38 -10.95
N PHE A 194 -5.31 -8.13 -10.07
CA PHE A 194 -5.36 -8.75 -8.74
C PHE A 194 -5.51 -10.27 -8.84
N GLU A 195 -6.38 -10.76 -9.71
CA GLU A 195 -6.59 -12.19 -9.94
C GLU A 195 -5.31 -12.85 -10.47
N GLN A 196 -4.69 -12.26 -11.50
CA GLN A 196 -3.43 -12.74 -12.06
C GLN A 196 -2.29 -12.73 -11.02
N LEU A 197 -2.20 -11.68 -10.20
CA LEU A 197 -1.22 -11.59 -9.13
C LEU A 197 -1.41 -12.69 -8.09
N ASN A 198 -2.65 -12.93 -7.64
CA ASN A 198 -2.93 -13.97 -6.66
C ASN A 198 -2.73 -15.38 -7.21
N GLU A 199 -3.07 -15.63 -8.48
CA GLU A 199 -2.80 -16.91 -9.14
C GLU A 199 -1.30 -17.19 -9.19
N ALA A 200 -0.50 -16.21 -9.64
CA ALA A 200 0.96 -16.34 -9.70
C ALA A 200 1.57 -16.57 -8.30
N ILE A 201 1.05 -15.90 -7.26
CA ILE A 201 1.47 -16.15 -5.87
C ILE A 201 1.10 -17.57 -5.44
N ALA A 202 -0.13 -18.02 -5.68
CA ALA A 202 -0.60 -19.34 -5.28
C ALA A 202 0.20 -20.47 -5.95
N ASN A 203 0.53 -20.29 -7.24
CA ASN A 203 1.31 -21.25 -8.01
C ASN A 203 2.82 -21.08 -7.87
N GLN A 204 3.29 -20.06 -7.14
CA GLN A 204 4.70 -19.73 -7.01
C GLN A 204 5.38 -19.46 -8.38
N GLU A 205 4.65 -18.81 -9.29
CA GLU A 205 5.12 -18.40 -10.61
C GLU A 205 5.62 -16.96 -10.59
N ASN A 206 6.68 -16.69 -11.34
CA ASN A 206 7.14 -15.31 -11.49
C ASN A 206 6.19 -14.51 -12.39
N LEU A 207 6.05 -13.22 -12.10
CA LEU A 207 5.36 -12.29 -13.00
C LEU A 207 6.38 -11.47 -13.80
N ASP A 208 6.38 -11.69 -15.12
CA ASP A 208 7.10 -10.87 -16.07
C ASP A 208 6.24 -9.65 -16.43
N ILE A 209 6.72 -8.48 -16.03
CA ILE A 209 6.04 -7.20 -16.22
C ILE A 209 6.78 -6.42 -17.29
N THR A 210 6.12 -6.12 -18.40
CA THR A 210 6.66 -5.25 -19.46
C THR A 210 5.85 -3.97 -19.55
N LEU A 211 6.46 -2.84 -19.21
CA LEU A 211 5.94 -1.51 -19.52
C LEU A 211 6.33 -1.11 -20.93
N ILE A 212 5.37 -0.57 -21.67
CA ILE A 212 5.55 -0.07 -23.03
C ILE A 212 5.00 1.36 -23.08
N SER A 213 5.86 2.32 -23.37
CA SER A 213 5.46 3.71 -23.65
C SER A 213 4.88 3.85 -25.06
N ASP A 214 4.22 4.96 -25.32
CA ASP A 214 3.62 5.28 -26.63
C ASP A 214 4.64 5.29 -27.78
N ASN A 215 5.87 5.74 -27.52
CA ASN A 215 6.96 5.70 -28.51
C ASN A 215 7.59 4.31 -28.69
N GLY A 216 7.05 3.28 -28.02
CA GLY A 216 7.47 1.89 -28.12
C GLY A 216 8.68 1.50 -27.27
N HIS A 217 9.22 2.41 -26.44
CA HIS A 217 10.24 2.07 -25.46
C HIS A 217 9.69 1.04 -24.45
N LYS A 218 10.51 0.05 -24.11
CA LYS A 218 10.11 -1.07 -23.26
C LYS A 218 10.98 -1.15 -22.01
N ARG A 219 10.33 -1.38 -20.87
CA ARG A 219 10.98 -1.74 -19.60
C ARG A 219 10.42 -3.07 -19.13
N GLN A 220 11.32 -3.95 -18.73
CA GLN A 220 10.98 -5.28 -18.25
C GLN A 220 11.40 -5.41 -16.80
N PHE A 221 10.48 -5.91 -15.98
CA PHE A 221 10.69 -6.20 -14.57
C PHE A 221 10.18 -7.61 -14.31
N ASN A 222 10.71 -8.23 -13.27
CA ASN A 222 10.28 -9.54 -12.83
C ASN A 222 9.94 -9.46 -11.34
N LEU A 223 8.74 -9.92 -10.96
CA LEU A 223 8.37 -10.14 -9.57
C LEU A 223 8.54 -11.62 -9.25
N ASP A 224 9.55 -11.93 -8.44
CA ASP A 224 9.81 -13.26 -7.91
C ASP A 224 8.86 -13.56 -6.75
N THR A 225 7.75 -14.25 -7.05
CA THR A 225 6.72 -14.57 -6.05
C THR A 225 7.19 -15.63 -5.05
N GLN A 226 8.06 -16.55 -5.46
CA GLN A 226 8.67 -17.55 -4.58
C GLN A 226 9.48 -16.88 -3.49
N ARG A 227 10.33 -15.92 -3.87
CA ARG A 227 11.15 -15.17 -2.93
C ARG A 227 10.30 -14.26 -2.06
N MET A 228 9.27 -13.63 -2.63
CA MET A 228 8.30 -12.86 -1.84
C MET A 228 7.66 -13.73 -0.75
N LEU A 229 7.15 -14.92 -1.09
CA LEU A 229 6.53 -15.84 -0.13
C LEU A 229 7.50 -16.37 0.93
N LYS A 230 8.79 -16.48 0.62
CA LYS A 230 9.83 -16.85 1.60
C LYS A 230 10.16 -15.71 2.57
N ALA A 231 10.11 -14.46 2.09
CA ALA A 231 10.52 -13.29 2.86
C ALA A 231 9.37 -12.63 3.64
N VAL A 232 8.13 -12.76 3.17
CA VAL A 232 6.96 -12.11 3.76
C VAL A 232 6.16 -13.10 4.60
N PRO A 233 5.85 -12.79 5.88
CA PRO A 233 5.03 -13.66 6.72
C PRO A 233 3.68 -13.98 6.08
N GLN A 234 3.21 -15.21 6.30
CA GLN A 234 1.96 -15.69 5.72
C GLN A 234 0.76 -14.82 6.14
N ASN A 235 0.64 -14.45 7.42
CA ASN A 235 -0.44 -13.58 7.90
C ASN A 235 -0.44 -12.20 7.21
N VAL A 236 0.74 -11.66 6.89
CA VAL A 236 0.87 -10.41 6.14
C VAL A 236 0.44 -10.60 4.68
N MET A 237 0.83 -11.69 4.03
CA MET A 237 0.38 -12.01 2.66
C MET A 237 -1.14 -12.19 2.56
N GLU A 238 -1.73 -12.87 3.55
CA GLU A 238 -3.18 -13.08 3.65
C GLU A 238 -3.93 -11.77 3.86
N PHE A 239 -3.40 -10.88 4.72
CA PHE A 239 -3.96 -9.56 4.95
C PHE A 239 -3.86 -8.64 3.73
N CYS A 240 -2.75 -8.71 3.00
CA CYS A 240 -2.49 -7.87 1.84
C CYS A 240 -3.23 -8.33 0.57
N LEU A 241 -3.28 -9.64 0.30
CA LEU A 241 -3.70 -10.20 -1.00
C LEU A 241 -4.48 -11.52 -0.87
N THR A 242 -3.87 -12.60 -0.35
CA THR A 242 -4.22 -13.98 -0.74
C THR A 242 -5.50 -14.56 -0.13
N LYS A 243 -6.06 -13.94 0.92
CA LYS A 243 -7.36 -14.33 1.51
C LYS A 243 -8.41 -13.24 1.41
N ARG A 244 -8.16 -12.21 0.60
CA ARG A 244 -9.04 -11.07 0.45
C ARG A 244 -9.93 -11.24 -0.77
N LYS A 245 -11.19 -10.82 -0.65
CA LYS A 245 -12.11 -10.71 -1.77
C LYS A 245 -12.24 -9.26 -2.18
N ILE A 246 -12.06 -8.99 -3.47
CA ILE A 246 -12.21 -7.64 -4.04
C ILE A 246 -13.68 -7.29 -4.25
N LYS A 247 -14.05 -6.06 -3.89
CA LYS A 247 -15.37 -5.47 -4.12
C LYS A 247 -15.49 -4.98 -5.55
#